data_AF-A0A925CZE7-F1
#
_entry.id   AF-A0A925CZE7-F1
#
_cell.length_a   1.000
_cell.length_b   1.000
_cell.length_c   1.000
_cell.angle_alpha   90.00
_cell.angle_beta   90.00
_cell.angle_gamma   90.00
#
_symmetry.space_group_name_H-M   'P 1'
#
loop_
_entity.id
_entity.type
_entity.pdbx_description
1 polymer ?
#
loop_
_entity_poly.entity_id
_entity_poly.type
_entity_poly.pdbx_seq_one_letter_code
_entity_poly.pdbx_strand_id
1 'polypeptide(L)' 'MKLNKTTIWYLVILIVIAALYRVTPLREYGFAPHIAMALFGGAVIKDRKWAFALPLFSMFISDVLYEILYQNGLSPIV' A
#
# COMPACT_ATOMS: atom_id res chain seq x y z
N MET A 1 16.42 -1.85 13.31
CA MET A 1 15.42 -2.36 14.26
C MET A 1 15.38 -3.88 14.18
N LYS A 2 15.33 -4.61 15.30
CA LYS A 2 14.84 -6.00 15.25
C LYS A 2 13.36 -5.91 14.91
N LEU A 3 12.94 -6.55 13.81
CA LEU A 3 11.53 -6.61 13.44
C LEU A 3 10.82 -7.52 14.43
N ASN A 4 10.00 -6.93 15.31
CA ASN A 4 9.14 -7.69 16.21
C ASN A 4 7.85 -8.09 15.49
N LYS A 5 7.21 -9.18 15.92
CA LYS A 5 5.94 -9.65 15.33
C LYS A 5 4.89 -8.53 15.27
N THR A 6 4.81 -7.70 16.30
CA THR A 6 3.87 -6.56 16.35
C THR A 6 4.17 -5.51 15.27
N THR A 7 5.45 -5.18 15.03
CA THR A 7 5.85 -4.24 13.98
C THR A 7 5.47 -4.76 12.59
N ILE A 8 5.64 -6.06 12.37
CA ILE A 8 5.24 -6.70 11.11
C ILE A 8 3.74 -6.58 10.90
N TRP A 9 2.93 -6.84 11.95
CA TRP A 9 1.48 -6.66 11.89
C TRP A 9 1.08 -5.22 11.57
N TYR A 10 1.72 -4.22 12.18
CA TYR A 10 1.44 -2.81 11.85
C TYR A 10 1.72 -2.49 10.38
N LEU A 11 2.85 -2.98 9.83
CA LEU A 11 3.19 -2.77 8.43
C LEU A 11 2.16 -3.42 7.48
N VAL A 12 1.71 -4.63 7.80
CA VAL A 12 0.68 -5.33 7.01
C VAL A 12 -0.64 -4.57 7.03
N ILE A 13 -1.08 -4.12 8.22
CA ILE A 13 -2.30 -3.30 8.35
C ILE A 13 -2.18 -2.00 7.55
N LEU A 14 -1.03 -1.34 7.60
CA LEU A 14 -0.76 -0.13 6.83
C LEU A 14 -0.88 -0.36 5.32
N ILE A 15 -0.33 -1.47 4.82
CA ILE A 15 -0.43 -1.87 3.40
C ILE A 15 -1.90 -2.09 3.02
N VAL A 16 -2.65 -2.85 3.82
CA VAL A 16 -4.06 -3.16 3.52
C VAL A 16 -4.91 -1.90 3.51
N ILE A 17 -4.76 -1.02 4.51
CA ILE A 17 -5.52 0.25 4.57
C ILE A 17 -5.14 1.16 3.40
N ALA A 18 -3.85 1.26 3.06
CA ALA A 18 -3.39 2.07 1.93
C ALA A 18 -3.94 1.56 0.58
N ALA A 19 -4.01 0.24 0.41
CA ALA A 19 -4.54 -0.38 -0.80
C ALA A 19 -6.06 -0.18 -0.91
N LEU A 20 -6.80 -0.41 0.18
CA LEU A 20 -8.24 -0.17 0.22
C LEU A 20 -8.58 1.30 -0.02
N TYR A 21 -7.85 2.22 0.61
CA TYR A 21 -8.03 3.65 0.40
C TYR A 21 -7.75 4.07 -1.04
N ARG A 22 -6.78 3.43 -1.71
CA ARG A 22 -6.53 3.72 -3.13
C ARG A 22 -7.74 3.34 -3.98
N VAL A 23 -8.33 2.17 -3.72
CA VAL A 23 -9.44 1.59 -4.49
C VAL A 23 -10.78 2.33 -4.32
N THR A 24 -10.95 3.13 -3.26
CA THR A 24 -12.23 3.82 -3.04
C THR A 24 -12.52 4.89 -4.11
N PRO A 25 -13.76 4.97 -4.62
CA PRO A 25 -14.13 5.88 -5.70
C PRO A 25 -14.19 7.36 -5.27
N LEU A 26 -14.24 7.65 -3.97
CA LEU A 26 -14.30 9.01 -3.40
C LEU A 26 -12.94 9.55 -2.96
N ARG A 27 -11.85 8.95 -3.43
CA ARG A 27 -10.50 9.39 -3.07
C ARG A 27 -10.22 10.79 -3.63
N GLU A 28 -9.63 11.66 -2.80
CA GLU A 28 -9.06 12.93 -3.29
C GLU A 28 -7.92 12.66 -4.28
N TYR A 29 -7.99 13.30 -5.46
CA TYR A 29 -6.95 13.19 -6.47
C TYR A 29 -5.61 13.68 -5.91
N GLY A 30 -4.57 12.86 -6.03
CA GLY A 30 -3.23 13.16 -5.53
C GLY A 30 -2.96 12.70 -4.10
N PHE A 31 -3.97 12.31 -3.32
CA PHE A 31 -3.74 11.73 -1.99
C PHE A 31 -3.39 10.23 -2.12
N ALA A 32 -2.09 9.93 -2.02
CA ALA A 32 -1.56 8.57 -2.08
C ALA A 32 -0.84 8.21 -0.77
N PRO A 33 -1.43 7.33 0.07
CA PRO A 33 -0.80 6.85 1.30
C PRO A 33 0.58 6.19 1.07
N HIS A 34 0.84 5.78 -0.17
CA HIS A 34 2.09 5.18 -0.65
C HIS A 34 3.29 6.12 -0.54
N ILE A 35 3.11 7.43 -0.69
CA ILE A 35 4.20 8.41 -0.53
C ILE A 35 4.65 8.44 0.93
N ALA A 36 3.70 8.47 1.88
CA ALA A 36 4.00 8.39 3.30
C ALA A 36 4.67 7.05 3.66
N MET A 37 4.22 5.93 3.09
CA MET A 37 4.87 4.63 3.27
C MET A 37 6.32 4.62 2.75
N ALA A 38 6.61 5.25 1.62
CA ALA A 38 7.98 5.35 1.11
C ALA A 38 8.86 6.23 2.01
N LEU A 39 8.33 7.39 2.45
CA LEU A 39 9.05 8.34 3.29
C LEU A 39 9.36 7.76 4.68
N PHE A 40 8.34 7.28 5.38
CA PHE A 40 8.48 6.74 6.73
C PHE A 40 9.05 5.31 6.73
N GLY A 41 8.72 4.50 5.73
CA GLY A 41 9.34 3.18 5.53
C GLY A 41 10.85 3.30 5.30
N GLY A 42 11.29 4.28 4.50
CA GLY A 42 12.70 4.60 4.30
C GLY A 42 13.41 5.10 5.57
N ALA A 43 12.71 5.85 6.42
CA ALA A 43 13.27 6.34 7.68
C ALA A 43 13.39 5.24 8.76
N VAL A 44 12.47 4.27 8.78
CA VAL A 44 12.37 3.26 9.85
C VAL A 44 13.06 1.94 9.49
N ILE A 45 13.02 1.53 8.22
CA ILE A 45 13.55 0.23 7.78
C ILE A 45 15.03 0.38 7.44
N LYS A 46 15.88 -0.30 8.23
CA LYS A 46 17.34 -0.25 8.06
C LYS A 46 17.81 -0.89 6.74
N ASP A 47 17.09 -1.90 6.26
CA ASP A 47 17.38 -2.55 4.98
C ASP A 47 16.65 -1.82 3.84
N ARG A 48 17.42 -1.16 2.98
CA ARG A 48 16.89 -0.37 1.87
C ARG A 48 16.03 -1.20 0.92
N LYS A 49 16.33 -2.50 0.72
CA LYS A 49 15.53 -3.35 -0.18
C LYS A 49 14.10 -3.45 0.31
N TRP A 50 13.91 -3.66 1.61
CA TRP A 50 12.59 -3.75 2.24
C TRP A 50 11.89 -2.40 2.34
N ALA A 51 12.64 -1.31 2.53
CA ALA A 51 12.08 0.04 2.52
C ALA A 51 11.43 0.41 1.17
N PHE A 52 12.06 0.02 0.05
CA PHE A 52 11.49 0.20 -1.29
C PHE A 52 10.41 -0.82 -1.61
N ALA A 53 10.58 -2.08 -1.21
CA ALA A 53 9.61 -3.14 -1.49
C ALA A 53 8.24 -2.86 -0.85
N LEU A 54 8.20 -2.25 0.34
CA LEU A 54 6.97 -1.99 1.07
C LEU A 54 5.91 -1.15 0.29
N PRO A 55 6.21 0.07 -0.19
CA PRO A 55 5.25 0.82 -1.01
C PRO A 55 4.99 0.15 -2.37
N LEU A 56 5.99 -0.51 -2.98
CA LEU A 56 5.83 -1.18 -4.27
C LEU A 56 4.84 -2.36 -4.20
N PHE A 57 4.96 -3.20 -3.17
CA PHE A 57 4.03 -4.30 -2.96
C PHE A 57 2.61 -3.79 -2.71
N SER A 58 2.45 -2.69 -1.95
CA SER A 58 1.13 -2.11 -1.74
C SER A 58 0.51 -1.57 -3.04
N MET A 59 1.32 -0.94 -3.90
CA MET A 59 0.86 -0.50 -5.23
C MET A 59 0.43 -1.69 -6.08
N PHE A 60 1.25 -2.74 -6.15
CA PHE A 60 0.93 -3.95 -6.91
C PHE A 60 -0.35 -4.63 -6.43
N ILE A 61 -0.53 -4.79 -5.11
CA ILE A 61 -1.74 -5.37 -4.53
C ILE A 61 -2.97 -4.50 -4.87
N SER A 62 -2.83 -3.18 -4.82
CA SER A 62 -3.90 -2.26 -5.20
C SER A 62 -4.30 -2.42 -6.67
N ASP A 63 -3.32 -2.57 -7.57
CA ASP A 63 -3.56 -2.73 -9.00
C ASP A 63 -4.25 -4.07 -9.29
N VAL A 64 -3.84 -5.15 -8.61
CA VAL A 64 -4.54 -6.45 -8.68
C VAL A 64 -5.98 -6.35 -8.17
N LEU A 65 -6.21 -5.61 -7.07
CA LEU A 65 -7.55 -5.34 -6.57
C LEU A 65 -8.41 -4.58 -7.58
N TYR A 66 -7.84 -3.58 -8.26
CA TYR A 66 -8.53 -2.86 -9.32
C TYR A 66 -8.90 -3.77 -10.49
N GLU A 67 -7.96 -4.60 -10.96
CA GLU A 67 -8.22 -5.55 -12.04
C GLU A 67 -9.36 -6.52 -11.66
N ILE A 68 -9.35 -7.04 -10.43
CA ILE A 68 -10.43 -7.91 -9.94
C ILE A 68 -11.77 -7.16 -9.92
N LEU A 69 -11.80 -5.94 -9.40
CA LEU A 69 -13.04 -5.15 -9.35
C LEU A 69 -13.55 -4.78 -10.74
N TYR A 70 -12.64 -4.49 -11.67
CA TYR A 70 -12.96 -4.21 -13.06
C TYR A 70 -13.59 -5.42 -13.75
N GLN A 71 -12.99 -6.61 -13.61
CA GLN A 71 -13.55 -7.85 -14.17
C GLN A 71 -14.95 -8.19 -13.64
N ASN A 72 -15.26 -7.77 -12.40
CA ASN A 72 -16.58 -7.94 -11.79
C ASN A 72 -17.56 -6.79 -12.10
N GLY A 73 -17.17 -5.80 -12.92
CA GLY A 73 -18.00 -4.64 -13.26
C GLY A 73 -18.24 -3.65 -12.11
N LEU A 74 -17.43 -3.73 -11.04
CA LEU A 74 -17.54 -2.92 -9.83
C LEU A 74 -16.63 -1.68 -9.82
N SER A 75 -15.64 -1.59 -10.71
CA SER A 75 -14.86 -0.38 -10.94
C SER A 75 -14.90 0.03 -12.43
N PRO A 76 -14.95 1.34 -12.74
CA PRO A 76 -14.84 1.84 -14.11
C PRO A 76 -13.38 2.06 -14.56
N ILE A 77 -12.39 1.76 -13.71
CA ILE A 77 -10.98 2.13 -13.90
C ILE A 77 -10.09 0.91 -13.63
N VAL A 78 -9.03 0.77 -14.44
CA VAL A 78 -7.86 -0.12 -14.28
C VAL A 78 -6.64 0.74 -13.97
#